data_AF-A0A9E3GVT0-F1
#
_entry.id   AF-A0A9E3GVT0-F1
#
_cell.length_a   1.000
_cell.length_b   1.000
_cell.length_c   1.000
_cell.angle_alpha   90.00
_cell.angle_beta   90.00
_cell.angle_gamma   90.00
#
_symmetry.space_group_name_H-M   'P 1'
#
loop_
_entity.id
_entity.type
_entity.pdbx_description
1 polymer ?
#
loop_
_entity_poly.entity_id
_entity_poly.type
_entity_poly.pdbx_seq_one_letter_code
_entity_poly.pdbx_strand_id
1 'polypeptide(L)'
;MGADGMVPAVHHRLLMERLQAVSEGTIDRLMVLMPPGAAKSTYTSILFPVWWFARHPGSSVISACHTADLANLFARQARSLVIEHADALGYQLQGGERAASRWVTSNRGRYFATGVRGPLTGRRADLAIIDDPIRGFADAESLRHRDNVWDWFRSDLVTRMKPRGRIVLVMTRWHQDDLAGRLLDKHASEWTVLKLPALAEAGDPLGRLPGQALWPEWEDEAALLRKRDQVGERVWTALFQQTPRPAQGSTFVVSGIEILSAPPDLSDGVIVRAWDLAATAPDGRNDPDHTVGVKLMRDSAGRWIVLDIIRQRTSALEVERALFGAAQADGKSVIVCLPQDPGQAGKAQVDNYVRSLPGYRVHRSPESGSKQIRALPVAAQIEVGNLALVPAAWNHDFIEELRDFPYGRKDDQVDALVRGFLVVTEMSAPARRMALPFLAR
;
A
#
# COMPACT_ATOMS: atom_id res chain seq x y z
N MET A 1 24.11 -23.86 40.61
CA MET A 1 24.15 -22.60 39.83
C MET A 1 24.50 -22.98 38.40
N GLY A 2 23.53 -22.92 37.49
CA GLY A 2 23.75 -22.94 36.05
C GLY A 2 22.93 -21.79 35.49
N ALA A 3 23.52 -20.61 35.45
CA ALA A 3 22.87 -19.36 35.04
C ALA A 3 23.03 -19.17 33.53
N ASP A 4 22.44 -20.06 32.73
CA ASP A 4 22.29 -19.88 31.27
C ASP A 4 20.87 -19.42 30.93
N GLY A 5 20.33 -18.49 31.74
CA GLY A 5 19.08 -17.82 31.42
C GLY A 5 19.32 -16.76 30.35
N MET A 6 18.54 -16.78 29.27
CA MET A 6 18.60 -15.72 28.25
C MET A 6 18.15 -14.39 28.88
N VAL A 7 19.07 -13.44 29.05
CA VAL A 7 18.76 -12.12 29.63
C VAL A 7 17.99 -11.29 28.60
N PRO A 8 16.75 -10.84 28.89
CA PRO A 8 16.00 -10.03 27.95
C PRO A 8 16.66 -8.65 27.77
N ALA A 9 16.90 -8.27 26.52
CA ALA A 9 17.25 -6.91 26.13
C ALA A 9 16.13 -5.91 26.47
N VAL A 10 16.44 -4.62 26.41
CA VAL A 10 15.52 -3.56 26.87
C VAL A 10 14.19 -3.58 26.09
N HIS A 11 14.23 -3.73 24.76
CA HIS A 11 13.03 -3.80 23.94
C HIS A 11 12.22 -5.08 24.16
N HIS A 12 12.87 -6.18 24.53
CA HIS A 12 12.17 -7.41 24.92
C HIS A 12 11.34 -7.20 26.18
N ARG A 13 11.84 -6.44 27.16
CA ARG A 13 11.08 -6.12 28.40
C ARG A 13 9.84 -5.30 28.09
N LEU A 14 9.98 -4.27 27.25
CA LEU A 14 8.83 -3.48 26.81
C LEU A 14 7.79 -4.34 26.05
N LEU A 15 8.24 -5.26 25.19
CA LEU A 15 7.35 -6.21 24.53
C LEU A 15 6.63 -7.12 25.54
N MET A 16 7.36 -7.68 26.52
CA MET A 16 6.77 -8.51 27.58
C MET A 16 5.73 -7.73 28.40
N GLU A 17 5.98 -6.46 28.73
CA GLU A 17 5.02 -5.59 29.42
C GLU A 17 3.72 -5.43 28.61
N ARG A 18 3.81 -5.20 27.29
CA ARG A 18 2.62 -5.09 26.43
C ARG A 18 1.87 -6.42 26.31
N LEU A 19 2.58 -7.54 26.23
CA LEU A 19 1.97 -8.87 26.22
C LEU A 19 1.29 -9.20 27.56
N GLN A 20 1.88 -8.80 28.67
CA GLN A 20 1.27 -8.92 29.99
C GLN A 20 -0.01 -8.09 30.08
N ALA A 21 -0.01 -6.84 29.60
CA ALA A 21 -1.21 -6.01 29.50
C ALA A 21 -2.33 -6.66 28.66
N VAL A 22 -1.98 -7.37 27.58
CA VAL A 22 -2.95 -8.18 26.81
C VAL A 22 -3.56 -9.30 27.67
N SER A 23 -2.74 -10.01 28.42
CA SER A 23 -3.17 -11.08 29.33
C SER A 23 -4.09 -10.58 30.44
N GLU A 24 -3.75 -9.44 31.05
CA GLU A 24 -4.55 -8.79 32.08
C GLU A 24 -5.86 -8.19 31.52
N GLY A 25 -5.92 -7.98 30.20
CA GLY A 25 -7.10 -7.46 29.50
C GLY A 25 -7.23 -5.94 29.54
N THR A 26 -6.15 -5.23 29.86
CA THR A 26 -6.06 -3.77 29.68
C THR A 26 -5.85 -3.41 28.20
N ILE A 27 -5.30 -4.34 27.42
CA ILE A 27 -5.23 -4.30 25.95
C ILE A 27 -5.93 -5.54 25.39
N ASP A 28 -6.76 -5.38 24.37
CA ASP A 28 -7.38 -6.51 23.66
C ASP A 28 -6.92 -6.66 22.20
N ARG A 29 -6.37 -5.59 21.61
CA ARG A 29 -5.74 -5.57 20.29
C ARG A 29 -4.35 -4.97 20.39
N LEU A 30 -3.32 -5.81 20.26
CA LEU A 30 -1.93 -5.39 20.26
C LEU A 30 -1.31 -5.59 18.89
N MET A 31 -0.73 -4.53 18.33
CA MET A 31 0.08 -4.58 17.12
C MET A 31 1.55 -4.36 17.48
N VAL A 32 2.41 -5.32 17.16
CA VAL A 32 3.85 -5.27 17.41
C VAL A 32 4.58 -5.17 16.07
N LEU A 33 5.16 -4.01 15.81
CA LEU A 33 5.92 -3.72 14.59
C LEU A 33 7.40 -3.58 14.94
N MET A 34 8.20 -4.56 14.53
CA MET A 34 9.63 -4.62 14.85
C MET A 34 10.44 -5.19 13.66
N PRO A 35 11.73 -4.80 13.54
CA PRO A 35 12.59 -5.29 12.46
C PRO A 35 12.83 -6.81 12.55
N PRO A 36 13.21 -7.45 11.43
CA PRO A 36 13.72 -8.82 11.45
C PRO A 36 14.87 -8.94 12.45
N GLY A 37 14.97 -10.07 13.15
CA GLY A 37 16.03 -10.30 14.13
C GLY A 37 15.79 -9.70 15.53
N ALA A 38 14.73 -8.92 15.75
CA ALA A 38 14.42 -8.33 17.07
C ALA A 38 13.81 -9.32 18.10
N ALA A 39 13.92 -10.63 17.87
CA ALA A 39 13.32 -11.71 18.66
C ALA A 39 11.80 -11.62 18.89
N LYS A 40 11.07 -10.83 18.09
CA LYS A 40 9.62 -10.61 18.24
C LYS A 40 8.83 -11.92 18.34
N SER A 41 9.04 -12.87 17.41
CA SER A 41 8.38 -14.18 17.37
C SER A 41 8.72 -15.08 18.56
N THR A 42 9.93 -14.97 19.12
CA THR A 42 10.33 -15.72 20.32
C THR A 42 9.43 -15.36 21.49
N TYR A 43 9.26 -14.07 21.74
CA TYR A 43 8.43 -13.62 22.85
C TYR A 43 6.93 -13.79 22.56
N THR A 44 6.46 -13.49 21.34
CA THR A 44 5.02 -13.50 21.01
C THR A 44 4.45 -14.88 20.68
N SER A 45 5.19 -15.71 19.94
CA SER A 45 4.64 -16.90 19.28
C SER A 45 5.11 -18.19 19.93
N ILE A 46 6.18 -18.13 20.73
CA ILE A 46 6.75 -19.27 21.45
C ILE A 46 6.50 -19.13 22.96
N LEU A 47 7.02 -18.07 23.59
CA LEU A 47 6.96 -17.90 25.04
C LEU A 47 5.58 -17.47 25.56
N PHE A 48 4.97 -16.47 24.92
CA PHE A 48 3.68 -15.93 25.35
C PHE A 48 2.54 -16.95 25.39
N PRO A 49 2.29 -17.82 24.39
CA PRO A 49 1.20 -18.80 24.49
C PRO A 49 1.43 -19.83 25.60
N VAL A 50 2.68 -20.17 25.91
CA VAL A 50 3.03 -21.05 27.02
C VAL A 50 2.70 -20.36 28.35
N TRP A 51 3.21 -19.15 28.56
CA TRP A 51 2.90 -18.38 29.76
C TRP A 51 1.39 -18.06 29.90
N TRP A 52 0.72 -17.81 28.78
CA TRP A 52 -0.72 -17.56 28.72
C TRP A 52 -1.53 -18.70 29.33
N PHE A 53 -1.21 -19.97 29.01
CA PHE A 53 -1.94 -21.11 29.56
C PHE A 53 -1.75 -21.27 31.07
N ALA A 54 -0.63 -20.84 31.63
CA ALA A 54 -0.45 -20.80 33.08
C ALA A 54 -1.41 -19.80 33.75
N ARG A 55 -1.67 -18.66 33.07
CA ARG A 55 -2.54 -17.59 33.58
C ARG A 55 -4.03 -17.78 33.24
N HIS A 56 -4.33 -18.43 32.13
CA HIS A 56 -5.69 -18.60 31.60
C HIS A 56 -6.01 -20.09 31.36
N PRO A 57 -6.20 -20.90 32.41
CA PRO A 57 -6.64 -22.30 32.28
C PRO A 57 -7.94 -22.41 31.47
N GLY A 58 -8.08 -23.49 30.70
CA GLY A 58 -9.28 -23.73 29.87
C GLY A 58 -9.42 -22.86 28.62
N SER A 59 -8.50 -21.91 28.41
CA SER A 59 -8.52 -21.02 27.25
C SER A 59 -8.11 -21.73 25.96
N SER A 60 -8.38 -21.09 24.83
CA SER A 60 -8.07 -21.59 23.49
C SER A 60 -7.24 -20.56 22.73
N VAL A 61 -6.07 -20.98 22.24
CA VAL A 61 -5.11 -20.14 21.50
C VAL A 61 -5.09 -20.58 20.04
N ILE A 62 -5.25 -19.62 19.12
CA ILE A 62 -4.95 -19.80 17.70
C ILE A 62 -3.66 -19.04 17.39
N SER A 63 -2.67 -19.73 16.83
CA SER A 63 -1.44 -19.15 16.33
C SER A 63 -1.41 -19.30 14.81
N ALA A 64 -1.19 -18.21 14.09
CA ALA A 64 -1.21 -18.16 12.64
C ALA A 64 0.04 -17.49 12.09
N CYS A 65 0.68 -18.09 11.10
CA CYS A 65 1.82 -17.52 10.38
C CYS A 65 1.59 -17.53 8.87
N HIS A 66 2.37 -16.80 8.07
CA HIS A 66 2.25 -16.84 6.60
C HIS A 66 2.27 -18.26 5.99
N THR A 67 2.94 -19.23 6.64
CA THR A 67 2.95 -20.64 6.21
C THR A 67 2.59 -21.58 7.36
N ALA A 68 1.99 -22.73 7.01
CA ALA A 68 1.71 -23.79 7.96
C ALA A 68 2.99 -24.40 8.57
N ASP A 69 4.08 -24.48 7.79
CA ASP A 69 5.34 -25.03 8.27
C ASP A 69 5.98 -24.17 9.36
N LEU A 70 5.97 -22.84 9.19
CA LEU A 70 6.47 -21.93 10.22
C LEU A 70 5.58 -21.98 11.48
N ALA A 71 4.26 -22.00 11.31
CA ALA A 71 3.33 -22.14 12.43
C ALA A 71 3.57 -23.45 13.20
N ASN A 72 3.84 -24.55 12.49
CA ASN A 72 4.18 -25.84 13.09
C ASN A 72 5.53 -25.82 13.81
N LEU A 73 6.51 -25.08 13.30
CA LEU A 73 7.80 -24.89 13.97
C LEU A 73 7.63 -24.22 15.33
N PHE A 74 6.93 -23.08 15.38
CA PHE A 74 6.66 -22.39 16.65
C PHE A 74 5.81 -23.25 17.59
N ALA A 75 4.83 -23.99 17.06
CA ALA A 75 4.03 -24.92 17.85
C ALA A 75 4.87 -26.03 18.50
N ARG A 76 5.88 -26.57 17.78
CA ARG A 76 6.83 -27.53 18.36
C ARG A 76 7.68 -26.91 19.46
N GLN A 77 8.21 -25.71 19.23
CA GLN A 77 9.04 -25.02 20.22
C GLN A 77 8.26 -24.67 21.49
N ALA A 78 7.05 -24.12 21.34
CA ALA A 78 6.14 -23.86 22.46
C ALA A 78 5.81 -25.17 23.21
N ARG A 79 5.53 -26.25 22.48
CA ARG A 79 5.26 -27.57 23.06
C ARG A 79 6.46 -28.11 23.85
N SER A 80 7.68 -27.97 23.33
CA SER A 80 8.91 -28.38 24.02
C SER A 80 9.09 -27.62 25.34
N LEU A 81 8.83 -26.31 25.37
CA LEU A 81 8.91 -25.52 26.60
C LEU A 81 7.91 -25.98 27.66
N VAL A 82 6.70 -26.40 27.26
CA VAL A 82 5.73 -26.98 28.21
C VAL A 82 6.27 -28.27 28.82
N ILE A 83 6.96 -29.10 28.04
CA ILE A 83 7.54 -30.36 28.53
C ILE A 83 8.70 -30.08 29.48
N GLU A 84 9.60 -29.19 29.09
CA GLU A 84 10.83 -28.87 29.83
C GLU A 84 10.54 -28.14 31.14
N HIS A 85 9.53 -27.27 31.16
CA HIS A 85 9.25 -26.37 32.29
C HIS A 85 7.90 -26.64 32.95
N ALA A 86 7.36 -27.87 32.85
CA ALA A 86 6.05 -28.22 33.39
C ALA A 86 5.86 -27.83 34.87
N ASP A 87 6.89 -28.08 35.70
CA ASP A 87 6.86 -27.75 37.13
C ASP A 87 6.75 -26.25 37.38
N ALA A 88 7.51 -25.44 36.64
CA ALA A 88 7.48 -23.97 36.76
C ALA A 88 6.19 -23.37 36.21
N LEU A 89 5.60 -24.00 35.18
CA LEU A 89 4.36 -23.56 34.54
C LEU A 89 3.11 -23.96 35.32
N GLY A 90 3.20 -24.96 36.21
CA GLY A 90 2.06 -25.50 36.96
C GLY A 90 1.07 -26.29 36.10
N TYR A 91 1.44 -26.65 34.87
CA TYR A 91 0.67 -27.49 33.98
C TYR A 91 1.60 -28.27 33.03
N GLN A 92 1.10 -29.35 32.46
CA GLN A 92 1.82 -30.20 31.52
C GLN A 92 0.97 -30.46 30.26
N LEU A 93 1.55 -31.09 29.25
CA LEU A 93 0.77 -31.56 28.10
C LEU A 93 -0.14 -32.72 28.50
N GLN A 94 -1.35 -32.72 27.97
CA GLN A 94 -2.22 -33.89 28.04
C GLN A 94 -1.75 -34.94 27.02
N GLY A 95 -1.67 -36.20 27.45
CA GLY A 95 -1.28 -37.31 26.58
C GLY A 95 -2.29 -37.56 25.45
N GLY A 96 -1.82 -38.15 24.34
CA GLY A 96 -2.67 -38.66 23.25
C GLY A 96 -2.60 -37.86 21.94
N GLU A 97 -2.34 -36.56 21.95
CA GLU A 97 -2.18 -35.78 20.71
C GLU A 97 -0.71 -35.79 20.22
N ARG A 98 -0.47 -36.48 19.09
CA ARG A 98 0.83 -36.58 18.42
C ARG A 98 1.14 -35.40 17.48
N ALA A 99 0.12 -34.68 17.03
CA ALA A 99 0.30 -33.56 16.10
C ALA A 99 1.04 -32.40 16.80
N ALA A 100 2.03 -31.81 16.13
CA ALA A 100 2.68 -30.61 16.65
C ALA A 100 1.77 -29.38 16.56
N SER A 101 0.94 -29.30 15.51
CA SER A 101 0.05 -28.19 15.22
C SER A 101 -1.12 -28.05 16.21
N ARG A 102 -1.38 -29.07 17.01
CA ARG A 102 -2.51 -29.11 17.93
C ARG A 102 -2.12 -29.88 19.19
N TRP A 103 -2.37 -29.26 20.33
CA TRP A 103 -2.15 -29.92 21.62
C TRP A 103 -3.03 -29.32 22.70
N VAL A 104 -3.21 -30.10 23.76
CA VAL A 104 -4.04 -29.77 24.91
C VAL A 104 -3.17 -29.86 26.16
N THR A 105 -3.42 -28.98 27.13
CA THR A 105 -2.73 -28.95 28.41
C THR A 105 -3.57 -29.60 29.51
N SER A 106 -2.94 -30.07 30.59
CA SER A 106 -3.61 -30.68 31.75
C SER A 106 -4.61 -29.75 32.43
N ASN A 107 -4.40 -28.42 32.32
CA ASN A 107 -5.31 -27.38 32.78
C ASN A 107 -6.36 -26.97 31.72
N ARG A 108 -6.66 -27.87 30.76
CA ARG A 108 -7.72 -27.75 29.73
C ARG A 108 -7.51 -26.66 28.68
N GLY A 109 -6.31 -26.09 28.59
CA GLY A 109 -5.92 -25.18 27.52
C GLY A 109 -5.81 -25.90 26.18
N ARG A 110 -6.17 -25.22 25.08
CA ARG A 110 -6.13 -25.78 23.73
C ARG A 110 -5.30 -24.89 22.81
N TYR A 111 -4.26 -25.43 22.21
CA TYR A 111 -3.42 -24.72 21.25
C TYR A 111 -3.70 -25.22 19.83
N PHE A 112 -3.77 -24.30 18.87
CA PHE A 112 -3.81 -24.62 17.46
C PHE A 112 -2.92 -23.69 16.64
N ALA A 113 -2.03 -24.27 15.84
CA ALA A 113 -1.22 -23.56 14.86
C ALA A 113 -1.72 -23.83 13.43
N THR A 114 -1.72 -22.79 12.60
CA THR A 114 -2.12 -22.88 11.20
C THR A 114 -1.39 -21.86 10.32
N GLY A 115 -1.36 -22.09 9.02
CA GLY A 115 -0.97 -21.05 8.07
C GLY A 115 -2.11 -20.04 7.87
N VAL A 116 -1.79 -18.83 7.43
CA VAL A 116 -2.77 -17.88 6.89
C VAL A 116 -3.52 -18.58 5.76
N ARG A 117 -4.87 -18.46 5.77
CA ARG A 117 -5.82 -19.22 4.91
C ARG A 117 -5.93 -20.70 5.20
N GLY A 118 -5.26 -21.22 6.23
CA GLY A 118 -5.48 -22.57 6.74
C GLY A 118 -6.84 -22.71 7.43
N PRO A 119 -7.38 -23.93 7.56
CA PRO A 119 -8.72 -24.15 8.07
C PRO A 119 -8.86 -23.77 9.55
N LEU A 120 -9.78 -22.84 9.83
CA LEU A 120 -10.16 -22.40 11.19
C LEU A 120 -11.54 -22.90 11.65
N THR A 121 -12.24 -23.67 10.80
CA THR A 121 -13.62 -24.12 11.06
C THR A 121 -13.73 -24.96 12.35
N GLY A 122 -14.77 -24.69 13.15
CA GLY A 122 -15.04 -25.40 14.40
C GLY A 122 -14.13 -25.01 15.58
N ARG A 123 -13.25 -24.01 15.40
CA ARG A 123 -12.30 -23.57 16.43
C ARG A 123 -12.70 -22.20 16.95
N ARG A 124 -12.59 -22.00 18.26
CA ARG A 124 -12.85 -20.71 18.92
C ARG A 124 -11.63 -20.31 19.72
N ALA A 125 -11.33 -19.02 19.79
CA ALA A 125 -10.12 -18.51 20.45
C ALA A 125 -10.42 -17.45 21.51
N ASP A 126 -9.75 -17.57 22.66
CA ASP A 126 -9.61 -16.53 23.68
C ASP A 126 -8.39 -15.63 23.37
N LEU A 127 -7.40 -16.16 22.67
CA LEU A 127 -6.23 -15.45 22.17
C LEU A 127 -5.93 -15.88 20.72
N ALA A 128 -5.77 -14.92 19.82
CA ALA A 128 -5.19 -15.14 18.51
C ALA A 128 -3.83 -14.44 18.41
N ILE A 129 -2.81 -15.15 17.96
CA ILE A 129 -1.48 -14.63 17.64
C ILE A 129 -1.31 -14.75 16.13
N ILE A 130 -1.08 -13.63 15.46
CA ILE A 130 -0.81 -13.56 14.02
C ILE A 130 0.63 -13.11 13.87
N ASP A 131 1.52 -13.98 13.38
CA ASP A 131 2.95 -13.72 13.26
C ASP A 131 3.38 -13.72 11.79
N ASP A 132 3.81 -12.54 11.32
CA ASP A 132 4.28 -12.28 9.95
C ASP A 132 3.34 -12.95 8.92
N PRO A 133 2.12 -12.41 8.71
CA PRO A 133 1.10 -13.03 7.85
C PRO A 133 1.41 -12.94 6.35
N ILE A 134 2.49 -12.25 5.97
CA ILE A 134 3.01 -12.13 4.60
C ILE A 134 4.42 -12.72 4.58
N ARG A 135 4.67 -13.63 3.63
CA ARG A 135 5.92 -14.41 3.54
C ARG A 135 7.13 -13.60 3.11
N GLY A 136 6.91 -12.58 2.30
CA GLY A 136 8.00 -11.78 1.75
C GLY A 136 7.54 -10.84 0.66
N PHE A 137 8.52 -10.26 -0.01
CA PHE A 137 8.33 -9.12 -0.90
C PHE A 137 7.33 -9.37 -2.04
N ALA A 138 7.44 -10.49 -2.77
CA ALA A 138 6.56 -10.79 -3.89
C ALA A 138 5.08 -10.95 -3.48
N ASP A 139 4.84 -11.58 -2.33
CA ASP A 139 3.50 -11.73 -1.77
C ASP A 139 2.97 -10.37 -1.28
N ALA A 140 3.85 -9.53 -0.72
CA ALA A 140 3.48 -8.19 -0.26
C ALA A 140 3.06 -7.25 -1.39
N GLU A 141 3.67 -7.32 -2.57
CA GLU A 141 3.31 -6.50 -3.75
C GLU A 141 2.03 -6.99 -4.45
N SER A 142 1.64 -8.25 -4.24
CA SER A 142 0.44 -8.79 -4.85
C SER A 142 -0.82 -8.29 -4.14
N LEU A 143 -1.56 -7.37 -4.78
CA LEU A 143 -2.85 -6.90 -4.28
C LEU A 143 -3.79 -8.06 -3.92
N ARG A 144 -3.89 -9.06 -4.82
CA ARG A 144 -4.68 -10.27 -4.59
C ARG A 144 -4.24 -11.01 -3.32
N HIS A 145 -2.93 -11.11 -3.05
CA HIS A 145 -2.45 -11.75 -1.83
C HIS A 145 -2.81 -10.94 -0.59
N ARG A 146 -2.63 -9.61 -0.63
CA ARG A 146 -3.05 -8.71 0.46
C ARG A 146 -4.55 -8.80 0.75
N ASP A 147 -5.37 -8.85 -0.29
CA ASP A 147 -6.82 -9.05 -0.18
C ASP A 147 -7.16 -10.41 0.46
N ASN A 148 -6.49 -11.48 0.04
CA ASN A 148 -6.71 -12.79 0.65
C ASN A 148 -6.33 -12.83 2.14
N VAL A 149 -5.24 -12.17 2.56
CA VAL A 149 -4.85 -12.08 3.97
C VAL A 149 -5.89 -11.28 4.76
N TRP A 150 -6.37 -10.19 4.19
CA TRP A 150 -7.42 -9.34 4.77
C TRP A 150 -8.75 -10.08 4.93
N ASP A 151 -9.18 -10.80 3.90
CA ASP A 151 -10.42 -11.57 3.92
C ASP A 151 -10.35 -12.73 4.92
N TRP A 152 -9.22 -13.43 4.98
CA TRP A 152 -8.96 -14.45 6.00
C TRP A 152 -9.04 -13.86 7.41
N PHE A 153 -8.42 -12.70 7.65
CA PHE A 153 -8.47 -12.05 8.96
C PHE A 153 -9.92 -11.73 9.36
N ARG A 154 -10.68 -11.07 8.48
CA ARG A 154 -12.06 -10.62 8.78
C ARG A 154 -13.06 -11.76 8.86
N SER A 155 -13.05 -12.64 7.87
CA SER A 155 -14.11 -13.63 7.67
C SER A 155 -13.84 -14.91 8.44
N ASP A 156 -12.57 -15.31 8.56
CA ASP A 156 -12.21 -16.55 9.23
C ASP A 156 -11.76 -16.29 10.67
N LEU A 157 -10.70 -15.49 10.89
CA LEU A 157 -10.10 -15.36 12.22
C LEU A 157 -11.02 -14.60 13.20
N VAL A 158 -11.47 -13.40 12.84
CA VAL A 158 -12.30 -12.56 13.72
C VAL A 158 -13.59 -13.27 14.11
N THR A 159 -14.22 -14.00 13.18
CA THR A 159 -15.46 -14.76 13.48
C THR A 159 -15.22 -15.96 14.42
N ARG A 160 -13.97 -16.40 14.63
CA ARG A 160 -13.62 -17.44 15.61
C ARG A 160 -13.33 -16.89 17.00
N MET A 161 -13.13 -15.59 17.15
CA MET A 161 -12.88 -15.02 18.47
C MET A 161 -14.09 -15.24 19.40
N LYS A 162 -13.81 -15.60 20.64
CA LYS A 162 -14.81 -15.63 21.72
C LYS A 162 -15.08 -14.20 22.21
N PRO A 163 -16.19 -13.93 22.91
CA PRO A 163 -16.36 -12.67 23.62
C PRO A 163 -15.12 -12.37 24.49
N ARG A 164 -14.63 -11.12 24.44
CA ARG A 164 -13.39 -10.69 25.11
C ARG A 164 -12.11 -11.39 24.63
N GLY A 165 -12.16 -12.04 23.47
CA GLY A 165 -10.98 -12.60 22.84
C GLY A 165 -9.98 -11.51 22.47
N ARG A 166 -8.69 -11.78 22.67
CA ARG A 166 -7.60 -10.85 22.36
C ARG A 166 -6.88 -11.24 21.08
N ILE A 167 -6.35 -10.25 20.36
CA ILE A 167 -5.56 -10.45 19.15
C ILE A 167 -4.21 -9.75 19.32
N VAL A 168 -3.14 -10.50 19.09
CA VAL A 168 -1.78 -9.99 18.96
C VAL A 168 -1.36 -10.15 17.50
N LEU A 169 -1.21 -9.05 16.77
CA LEU A 169 -0.59 -9.03 15.46
C LEU A 169 0.88 -8.63 15.64
N VAL A 170 1.80 -9.52 15.31
CA VAL A 170 3.24 -9.24 15.29
C VAL A 170 3.72 -9.36 13.86
N MET A 171 4.36 -8.32 13.34
CA MET A 171 4.94 -8.41 12.01
C MET A 171 6.07 -7.42 11.77
N THR A 172 6.92 -7.76 10.81
CA THR A 172 7.72 -6.80 10.08
C THR A 172 6.88 -6.24 8.94
N ARG A 173 6.79 -4.91 8.82
CA ARG A 173 6.03 -4.26 7.76
C ARG A 173 6.67 -4.50 6.39
N TRP A 174 5.83 -4.77 5.38
CA TRP A 174 6.29 -5.00 4.00
C TRP A 174 5.72 -3.96 3.02
N HIS A 175 4.48 -3.54 3.23
CA HIS A 175 3.76 -2.69 2.29
C HIS A 175 2.77 -1.79 3.04
N GLN A 176 2.48 -0.59 2.52
CA GLN A 176 1.54 0.33 3.19
C GLN A 176 0.13 -0.23 3.36
N ASP A 177 -0.29 -1.07 2.41
CA ASP A 177 -1.59 -1.78 2.35
C ASP A 177 -1.52 -3.23 2.90
N ASP A 178 -0.47 -3.59 3.64
CA ASP A 178 -0.44 -4.87 4.37
C ASP A 178 -1.50 -4.95 5.48
N LEU A 179 -1.65 -6.11 6.14
CA LEU A 179 -2.69 -6.30 7.16
C LEU A 179 -2.64 -5.24 8.26
N ALA A 180 -1.44 -4.91 8.76
CA ALA A 180 -1.26 -3.83 9.73
C ALA A 180 -1.71 -2.48 9.15
N GLY A 181 -1.31 -2.14 7.92
CA GLY A 181 -1.74 -0.93 7.24
C GLY A 181 -3.26 -0.79 7.15
N ARG A 182 -3.97 -1.83 6.69
CA ARG A 182 -5.43 -1.82 6.59
C ARG A 182 -6.13 -1.73 7.94
N LEU A 183 -5.57 -2.36 8.98
CA LEU A 183 -6.11 -2.28 10.34
C LEU A 183 -5.93 -0.87 10.93
N LEU A 184 -4.78 -0.23 10.70
CA LEU A 184 -4.56 1.14 11.14
C LEU A 184 -5.45 2.12 10.37
N ASP A 185 -5.66 1.94 9.07
CA ASP A 185 -6.57 2.76 8.27
C ASP A 185 -8.03 2.70 8.79
N LYS A 186 -8.52 1.50 9.12
CA LYS A 186 -9.95 1.29 9.41
C LYS A 186 -10.31 1.26 10.88
N HIS A 187 -9.35 0.89 11.73
CA HIS A 187 -9.57 0.56 13.13
C HIS A 187 -8.46 1.12 14.04
N ALA A 188 -7.77 2.20 13.66
CA ALA A 188 -6.66 2.77 14.45
C ALA A 188 -6.96 2.89 15.95
N SER A 189 -8.14 3.39 16.31
CA SER A 189 -8.54 3.59 17.70
C SER A 189 -8.70 2.31 18.52
N GLU A 190 -8.85 1.16 17.86
CA GLU A 190 -8.99 -0.13 18.53
C GLU A 190 -7.63 -0.76 18.87
N TRP A 191 -6.57 -0.42 18.13
CA TRP A 191 -5.26 -1.10 18.25
C TRP A 191 -4.28 -0.30 19.11
N THR A 192 -3.71 -0.96 20.12
CA THR A 192 -2.50 -0.47 20.76
C THR A 192 -1.29 -0.85 19.90
N VAL A 193 -0.51 0.14 19.46
CA VAL A 193 0.63 -0.07 18.55
C VAL A 193 1.96 0.07 19.30
N LEU A 194 2.76 -0.99 19.30
CA LEU A 194 4.16 -0.97 19.70
C LEU A 194 5.03 -1.00 18.43
N LYS A 195 5.45 0.18 17.96
CA LYS A 195 6.39 0.34 16.84
C LYS A 195 7.80 0.59 17.39
N LEU A 196 8.74 -0.31 17.12
CA LEU A 196 10.15 -0.14 17.47
C LEU A 196 11.01 -0.25 16.21
N PRO A 197 11.48 0.86 15.63
CA PRO A 197 12.35 0.83 14.46
C PRO A 197 13.77 0.38 14.81
N ALA A 198 14.50 -0.16 13.82
CA ALA A 198 15.89 -0.60 13.97
C ALA A 198 16.80 0.55 14.42
N LEU A 199 16.70 1.71 13.77
CA LEU A 199 17.29 2.96 14.26
C LEU A 199 16.16 3.83 14.82
N ALA A 200 16.35 4.34 16.04
CA ALA A 200 15.37 5.16 16.72
C ALA A 200 14.96 6.40 15.90
N GLU A 201 13.68 6.78 16.00
CA GLU A 201 13.09 7.99 15.42
C GLU A 201 12.65 8.92 16.57
N ALA A 202 12.19 10.13 16.24
CA ALA A 202 11.61 11.02 17.25
C ALA A 202 10.40 10.35 17.94
N GLY A 203 10.34 10.45 19.28
CA GLY A 203 9.27 9.83 20.07
C GLY A 203 9.43 8.32 20.27
N ASP A 204 10.65 7.78 20.17
CA ASP A 204 10.92 6.36 20.37
C ASP A 204 10.39 5.85 21.74
N PRO A 205 9.60 4.76 21.77
CA PRO A 205 9.01 4.27 23.02
C PRO A 205 10.01 3.82 24.10
N LEU A 206 11.28 3.58 23.74
CA LEU A 206 12.33 3.22 24.69
C LEU A 206 13.14 4.45 25.17
N GLY A 207 12.80 5.66 24.70
CA GLY A 207 13.51 6.89 25.02
C GLY A 207 14.88 7.00 24.35
N ARG A 208 15.11 6.22 23.28
CA ARG A 208 16.35 6.27 22.49
C ARG A 208 16.47 7.61 21.74
N LEU A 209 17.69 8.10 21.59
CA LEU A 209 17.99 9.25 20.73
C LEU A 209 17.89 8.83 19.25
N PRO A 210 17.41 9.71 18.35
CA PRO A 210 17.33 9.39 16.93
C PRO A 210 18.66 8.84 16.38
N GLY A 211 18.59 7.72 15.65
CA GLY A 211 19.76 7.03 15.10
C GLY A 211 20.39 5.97 16.02
N GLN A 212 19.97 5.81 17.27
CA GLN A 212 20.45 4.71 18.12
C GLN A 212 19.83 3.36 17.73
N ALA A 213 20.63 2.30 17.77
CA ALA A 213 20.21 0.95 17.43
C ALA A 213 19.20 0.37 18.44
N LEU A 214 18.33 -0.54 17.97
CA LEU A 214 17.33 -1.20 18.81
C LEU A 214 17.95 -2.24 19.74
N TRP A 215 18.97 -2.92 19.25
CA TRP A 215 19.65 -3.98 19.98
C TRP A 215 21.17 -3.92 19.72
N PRO A 216 21.87 -2.90 20.26
CA PRO A 216 23.28 -2.67 19.98
C PRO A 216 24.20 -3.86 20.29
N GLU A 217 23.85 -4.67 21.29
CA GLU A 217 24.60 -5.88 21.66
C GLU A 217 24.50 -7.01 20.62
N TRP A 218 23.53 -6.92 19.71
CA TRP A 218 23.32 -7.88 18.61
C TRP A 218 23.68 -7.27 17.25
N GLU A 219 23.14 -6.09 16.96
CA GLU A 219 23.44 -5.31 15.75
C GLU A 219 23.56 -3.82 16.12
N ASP A 220 24.80 -3.33 16.12
CA ASP A 220 25.12 -1.93 16.34
C ASP A 220 24.74 -1.03 15.15
N GLU A 221 24.83 0.29 15.35
CA GLU A 221 24.47 1.30 14.36
C GLU A 221 25.30 1.15 13.07
N ALA A 222 26.58 0.82 13.18
CA ALA A 222 27.46 0.66 12.03
C ALA A 222 27.07 -0.56 11.18
N ALA A 223 26.70 -1.68 11.81
CA ALA A 223 26.17 -2.86 11.13
C ALA A 223 24.82 -2.60 10.48
N LEU A 224 23.95 -1.86 11.16
CA LEU A 224 22.64 -1.44 10.64
C LEU A 224 22.78 -0.53 9.41
N LEU A 225 23.72 0.42 9.42
CA LEU A 225 24.01 1.27 8.25
C LEU A 225 24.55 0.46 7.07
N ARG A 226 25.48 -0.48 7.29
CA ARG A 226 25.94 -1.39 6.22
C ARG A 226 24.78 -2.22 5.64
N LYS A 227 23.86 -2.68 6.50
CA LYS A 227 22.69 -3.43 6.08
C LYS A 227 21.72 -2.56 5.28
N ARG A 228 21.50 -1.31 5.67
CA ARG A 228 20.72 -0.31 4.93
C ARG A 228 21.23 -0.17 3.50
N ASP A 229 22.54 -0.04 3.32
CA ASP A 229 23.16 0.06 2.00
C ASP A 229 22.94 -1.21 1.15
N GLN A 230 23.01 -2.39 1.76
CA GLN A 230 22.83 -3.67 1.07
C GLN A 230 21.39 -3.93 0.62
N VAL A 231 20.41 -3.65 1.49
CA VAL A 231 18.99 -3.93 1.21
C VAL A 231 18.31 -2.81 0.40
N GLY A 232 18.90 -1.62 0.41
CA GLY A 232 18.37 -0.42 -0.23
C GLY A 232 17.27 0.26 0.59
N GLU A 233 17.07 1.56 0.32
CA GLU A 233 16.25 2.43 1.16
C GLU A 233 14.79 2.00 1.28
N ARG A 234 14.22 1.43 0.22
CA ARG A 234 12.83 0.97 0.21
C ARG A 234 12.61 -0.19 1.18
N VAL A 235 13.48 -1.20 1.10
CA VAL A 235 13.44 -2.36 2.00
C VAL A 235 13.79 -1.92 3.42
N TRP A 236 14.76 -1.02 3.57
CA TRP A 236 15.12 -0.43 4.86
C TRP A 236 13.94 0.25 5.56
N THR A 237 13.29 1.17 4.85
CA THR A 237 12.19 1.98 5.38
C THR A 237 10.98 1.13 5.78
N ALA A 238 10.67 0.10 4.96
CA ALA A 238 9.60 -0.84 5.27
C ALA A 238 9.96 -1.79 6.42
N LEU A 239 11.02 -2.60 6.25
CA LEU A 239 11.29 -3.74 7.11
C LEU A 239 12.06 -3.35 8.37
N PHE A 240 12.87 -2.29 8.35
CA PHE A 240 13.71 -1.92 9.49
C PHE A 240 13.11 -0.74 10.26
N GLN A 241 12.66 0.30 9.57
CA GLN A 241 12.00 1.46 10.19
C GLN A 241 10.49 1.28 10.43
N GLN A 242 9.90 0.15 10.02
CA GLN A 242 8.46 -0.15 10.17
C GLN A 242 7.52 0.88 9.54
N THR A 243 8.00 1.61 8.53
CA THR A 243 7.25 2.70 7.89
C THR A 243 7.26 2.47 6.39
N PRO A 244 6.62 1.39 5.89
CA PRO A 244 6.61 1.12 4.47
C PRO A 244 6.00 2.34 3.77
N ARG A 245 6.82 2.99 2.98
CA ARG A 245 6.34 4.02 2.06
C ARG A 245 5.70 3.29 0.88
N PRO A 246 4.78 3.96 0.16
CA PRO A 246 4.49 3.53 -1.21
C PRO A 246 5.84 3.32 -1.88
N ALA A 247 5.99 2.23 -2.65
CA ALA A 247 7.26 1.94 -3.28
C ALA A 247 7.78 3.23 -3.92
N GLN A 248 8.94 3.72 -3.47
CA GLN A 248 9.61 4.84 -4.11
C GLN A 248 9.59 4.57 -5.62
N GLY A 249 8.97 5.50 -6.35
CA GLY A 249 8.33 5.21 -7.62
C GLY A 249 6.95 5.86 -7.77
N SER A 250 6.51 6.74 -6.85
CA SER A 250 5.51 7.72 -7.29
C SER A 250 6.14 8.46 -8.45
N THR A 251 5.55 8.38 -9.63
CA THR A 251 6.17 8.97 -10.82
C THR A 251 6.31 10.49 -10.62
N PHE A 252 5.49 11.07 -9.75
CA PHE A 252 5.42 12.50 -9.50
C PHE A 252 5.89 12.88 -8.09
N VAL A 253 6.71 13.92 -8.01
CA VAL A 253 7.08 14.62 -6.77
C VAL A 253 6.14 15.81 -6.59
N VAL A 254 4.96 15.57 -6.02
CA VAL A 254 3.85 16.54 -6.01
C VAL A 254 4.13 17.86 -5.25
N SER A 255 5.19 17.93 -4.45
CA SER A 255 5.61 19.17 -3.78
C SER A 255 6.09 20.26 -4.76
N GLY A 256 6.41 19.90 -6.01
CA GLY A 256 6.79 20.85 -7.06
C GLY A 256 5.60 21.54 -7.76
N ILE A 257 4.36 21.22 -7.39
CA ILE A 257 3.16 21.76 -8.04
C ILE A 257 2.73 23.06 -7.35
N GLU A 258 2.70 24.16 -8.12
CA GLU A 258 2.22 25.47 -7.66
C GLU A 258 0.69 25.56 -7.79
N ILE A 259 -0.02 26.11 -6.79
CA ILE A 259 -1.41 26.55 -6.95
C ILE A 259 -1.40 28.07 -7.18
N LEU A 260 -1.83 28.49 -8.37
CA LEU A 260 -1.78 29.90 -8.78
C LEU A 260 -2.70 30.77 -7.91
N SER A 261 -2.26 31.97 -7.58
CA SER A 261 -3.05 32.96 -6.84
C SER A 261 -4.02 33.76 -7.73
N ALA A 262 -3.81 33.75 -9.05
CA ALA A 262 -4.65 34.42 -10.03
C ALA A 262 -4.84 33.55 -11.30
N PRO A 263 -5.94 33.71 -12.05
CA PRO A 263 -6.14 33.01 -13.31
C PRO A 263 -5.07 33.39 -14.34
N PRO A 264 -4.56 32.43 -15.15
CA PRO A 264 -3.63 32.73 -16.23
C PRO A 264 -4.31 33.44 -17.40
N ASP A 265 -3.52 34.15 -18.20
CA ASP A 265 -3.99 34.72 -19.48
C ASP A 265 -4.16 33.59 -20.51
N LEU A 266 -5.41 33.24 -20.81
CA LEU A 266 -5.74 32.15 -21.75
C LEU A 266 -5.35 32.45 -23.20
N SER A 267 -4.94 33.67 -23.52
CA SER A 267 -4.43 34.02 -24.86
C SER A 267 -2.93 33.75 -25.02
N ASP A 268 -2.20 33.55 -23.91
CA ASP A 268 -0.75 33.38 -23.88
C ASP A 268 -0.31 31.92 -24.01
N GLY A 269 -0.83 31.18 -24.98
CA GLY A 269 -0.37 29.80 -25.18
C GLY A 269 -1.28 28.87 -25.96
N VAL A 270 -0.98 27.58 -25.85
CA VAL A 270 -1.77 26.50 -26.45
C VAL A 270 -2.57 25.81 -25.37
N ILE A 271 -3.87 25.65 -25.60
CA ILE A 271 -4.78 24.97 -24.67
C ILE A 271 -5.33 23.72 -25.33
N VAL A 272 -5.30 22.62 -24.58
CA VAL A 272 -5.87 21.34 -24.98
C VAL A 272 -6.84 20.84 -23.90
N ARG A 273 -7.83 20.05 -24.30
CA ARG A 273 -8.55 19.18 -23.38
C ARG A 273 -8.33 17.73 -23.79
N ALA A 274 -7.60 17.01 -22.94
CA ALA A 274 -7.26 15.62 -23.17
C ALA A 274 -8.17 14.70 -22.37
N TRP A 275 -8.68 13.69 -23.04
CA TRP A 275 -9.60 12.73 -22.47
C TRP A 275 -8.93 11.38 -22.21
N ASP A 276 -9.27 10.77 -21.09
CA ASP A 276 -9.20 9.33 -20.87
C ASP A 276 -10.63 8.79 -20.83
N LEU A 277 -10.94 7.81 -21.67
CA LEU A 277 -12.31 7.37 -21.93
C LEU A 277 -12.54 5.99 -21.35
N ALA A 278 -13.45 5.90 -20.39
CA ALA A 278 -13.92 4.65 -19.82
C ALA A 278 -15.41 4.45 -20.13
N ALA A 279 -15.77 3.32 -20.74
CA ALA A 279 -17.13 3.05 -21.24
C ALA A 279 -17.85 1.94 -20.46
N THR A 280 -17.57 1.77 -19.17
CA THR A 280 -18.23 0.76 -18.33
C THR A 280 -19.06 1.43 -17.24
N ALA A 281 -20.37 1.17 -17.23
CA ALA A 281 -21.27 1.67 -16.19
C ALA A 281 -21.11 0.86 -14.89
N PRO A 282 -21.25 1.48 -13.70
CA PRO A 282 -21.19 0.75 -12.43
C PRO A 282 -22.31 -0.29 -12.34
N ASP A 283 -21.97 -1.57 -12.15
CA ASP A 283 -22.93 -2.68 -12.01
C ASP A 283 -23.08 -3.17 -10.55
N GLY A 284 -22.39 -2.52 -9.61
CA GLY A 284 -22.37 -2.88 -8.19
C GLY A 284 -21.47 -4.05 -7.83
N ARG A 285 -20.81 -4.70 -8.81
CA ARG A 285 -19.85 -5.81 -8.59
C ARG A 285 -18.41 -5.40 -8.90
N ASN A 286 -18.21 -4.49 -9.85
CA ASN A 286 -16.92 -3.87 -10.17
C ASN A 286 -17.00 -2.34 -9.98
N ASP A 287 -15.88 -1.71 -9.65
CA ASP A 287 -15.73 -0.25 -9.65
C ASP A 287 -15.12 0.18 -10.99
N PRO A 288 -15.91 0.55 -12.01
CA PRO A 288 -15.37 0.85 -13.34
C PRO A 288 -14.60 2.18 -13.36
N ASP A 289 -13.64 2.26 -14.28
CA ASP A 289 -12.77 3.41 -14.54
C ASP A 289 -13.59 4.67 -14.89
N HIS A 290 -13.04 5.85 -14.59
CA HIS A 290 -13.74 7.12 -14.83
C HIS A 290 -13.44 7.64 -16.22
N THR A 291 -14.44 8.25 -16.86
CA THR A 291 -14.13 9.15 -17.99
C THR A 291 -13.62 10.46 -17.41
N VAL A 292 -12.42 10.87 -17.81
CA VAL A 292 -11.76 12.09 -17.33
C VAL A 292 -11.36 13.00 -18.49
N GLY A 293 -11.60 14.30 -18.35
CA GLY A 293 -11.16 15.34 -19.29
C GLY A 293 -10.34 16.41 -18.59
N VAL A 294 -9.01 16.40 -18.78
CA VAL A 294 -8.07 17.40 -18.22
C VAL A 294 -7.86 18.53 -19.23
N LYS A 295 -8.16 19.77 -18.83
CA LYS A 295 -7.84 20.99 -19.59
C LYS A 295 -6.45 21.48 -19.19
N LEU A 296 -5.53 21.46 -20.14
CA LEU A 296 -4.12 21.78 -19.92
C LEU A 296 -3.70 22.92 -20.87
N MET A 297 -3.06 23.93 -20.30
CA MET A 297 -2.41 25.01 -21.05
C MET A 297 -0.90 24.86 -20.98
N ARG A 298 -0.21 25.18 -22.07
CA ARG A 298 1.21 25.49 -22.08
C ARG A 298 1.39 26.95 -22.47
N ASP A 299 1.93 27.75 -21.57
CA ASP A 299 2.13 29.17 -21.81
C ASP A 299 3.38 29.46 -22.66
N SER A 300 3.58 30.72 -23.05
CA SER A 300 4.77 31.14 -23.84
C SER A 300 6.08 31.01 -23.06
N ALA A 301 6.04 31.03 -21.73
CA ALA A 301 7.19 30.80 -20.85
C ALA A 301 7.55 29.31 -20.69
N GLY A 302 6.70 28.40 -21.20
CA GLY A 302 6.90 26.97 -21.14
C GLY A 302 6.36 26.30 -19.87
N ARG A 303 5.58 27.03 -19.05
CA ARG A 303 4.86 26.49 -17.90
C ARG A 303 3.61 25.75 -18.35
N TRP A 304 3.28 24.69 -17.62
CA TRP A 304 2.10 23.87 -17.78
C TRP A 304 1.08 24.23 -16.71
N ILE A 305 -0.16 24.49 -17.10
CA ILE A 305 -1.21 24.93 -16.18
C ILE A 305 -2.46 24.07 -16.38
N VAL A 306 -2.87 23.34 -15.34
CA VAL A 306 -4.15 22.63 -15.33
C VAL A 306 -5.25 23.62 -15.01
N LEU A 307 -6.13 23.86 -15.98
CA LEU A 307 -7.19 24.86 -15.93
C LEU A 307 -8.52 24.30 -15.40
N ASP A 308 -8.78 23.02 -15.66
CA ASP A 308 -10.03 22.36 -15.29
C ASP A 308 -9.91 20.83 -15.40
N ILE A 309 -10.67 20.09 -14.59
CA ILE A 309 -10.77 18.63 -14.64
C ILE A 309 -12.25 18.24 -14.58
N ILE A 310 -12.71 17.52 -15.61
CA ILE A 310 -14.02 16.87 -15.63
C ILE A 310 -13.82 15.41 -15.29
N ARG A 311 -14.53 14.88 -14.29
CA ARG A 311 -14.48 13.46 -13.89
C ARG A 311 -15.90 12.92 -13.72
N GLN A 312 -16.26 11.86 -14.46
CA GLN A 312 -17.61 11.31 -14.46
C GLN A 312 -17.62 9.78 -14.59
N ARG A 313 -18.58 9.12 -13.90
CA ARG A 313 -18.90 7.69 -14.04
C ARG A 313 -20.21 7.56 -14.78
N THR A 314 -20.17 7.14 -16.03
CA THR A 314 -21.30 7.39 -16.91
C THR A 314 -21.33 6.42 -18.08
N SER A 315 -22.50 6.27 -18.70
CA SER A 315 -22.68 5.43 -19.88
C SER A 315 -22.01 6.03 -21.13
N ALA A 316 -21.79 5.23 -22.17
CA ALA A 316 -21.15 5.70 -23.41
C ALA A 316 -21.86 6.90 -24.07
N LEU A 317 -23.19 7.01 -23.93
CA LEU A 317 -23.98 8.14 -24.42
C LEU A 317 -23.71 9.43 -23.62
N GLU A 318 -23.52 9.30 -22.32
CA GLU A 318 -23.24 10.44 -21.45
C GLU A 318 -21.79 10.91 -21.58
N VAL A 319 -20.85 10.00 -21.92
CA VAL A 319 -19.47 10.36 -22.30
C VAL A 319 -19.48 11.30 -23.52
N GLU A 320 -20.28 10.98 -24.54
CA GLU A 320 -20.42 11.85 -25.72
C GLU A 320 -20.97 13.22 -25.36
N ARG A 321 -21.99 13.27 -24.48
CA ARG A 321 -22.56 14.54 -24.00
C ARG A 321 -21.56 15.36 -23.19
N ALA A 322 -20.77 14.72 -22.33
CA ALA A 322 -19.74 15.38 -21.53
C ALA A 322 -18.64 15.97 -22.41
N LEU A 323 -18.17 15.20 -23.39
CA LEU A 323 -17.15 15.62 -24.36
C LEU A 323 -17.63 16.81 -25.20
N PHE A 324 -18.86 16.75 -25.72
CA PHE A 324 -19.44 17.83 -26.51
C PHE A 324 -19.73 19.08 -25.67
N GLY A 325 -20.29 18.91 -24.47
CA GLY A 325 -20.55 20.01 -23.53
C GLY A 325 -19.27 20.72 -23.12
N ALA A 326 -18.20 19.96 -22.83
CA ALA A 326 -16.89 20.52 -22.53
C ALA A 326 -16.30 21.27 -23.72
N ALA A 327 -16.37 20.72 -24.93
CA ALA A 327 -15.87 21.39 -26.14
C ALA A 327 -16.60 22.72 -26.39
N GLN A 328 -17.92 22.76 -26.19
CA GLN A 328 -18.69 24.02 -26.29
C GLN A 328 -18.27 25.05 -25.24
N ALA A 329 -18.11 24.62 -23.98
CA ALA A 329 -17.71 25.51 -22.89
C ALA A 329 -16.26 26.02 -23.06
N ASP A 330 -15.37 25.18 -23.58
CA ASP A 330 -13.98 25.50 -23.83
C ASP A 330 -13.78 26.42 -25.05
N GLY A 331 -14.67 26.33 -26.04
CA GLY A 331 -14.59 27.08 -27.29
C GLY A 331 -13.66 26.46 -28.33
N LYS A 332 -13.68 27.01 -29.54
CA LYS A 332 -13.01 26.44 -30.72
C LYS A 332 -11.49 26.60 -30.75
N SER A 333 -10.93 27.42 -29.87
CA SER A 333 -9.48 27.60 -29.73
C SER A 333 -8.81 26.43 -29.01
N VAL A 334 -9.57 25.68 -28.20
CA VAL A 334 -9.09 24.52 -27.45
C VAL A 334 -9.07 23.29 -28.35
N ILE A 335 -7.95 22.56 -28.33
CA ILE A 335 -7.80 21.32 -29.09
C ILE A 335 -8.33 20.16 -28.25
N VAL A 336 -9.23 19.37 -28.81
CA VAL A 336 -9.78 18.17 -28.15
C VAL A 336 -8.86 16.99 -28.47
N CYS A 337 -8.28 16.36 -27.46
CA CYS A 337 -7.38 15.22 -27.63
C CYS A 337 -8.07 13.92 -27.18
N LEU A 338 -8.20 12.97 -28.11
CA LEU A 338 -8.91 11.70 -27.88
C LEU A 338 -7.97 10.49 -27.96
N PRO A 339 -8.14 9.48 -27.09
CA PRO A 339 -7.47 8.19 -27.20
C PRO A 339 -8.02 7.44 -28.39
N GLN A 340 -7.15 6.74 -29.13
CA GLN A 340 -7.56 5.86 -30.22
C GLN A 340 -6.98 4.47 -30.03
N ASP A 341 -7.82 3.53 -29.60
CA ASP A 341 -7.44 2.12 -29.54
C ASP A 341 -7.15 1.57 -30.94
N PRO A 342 -6.13 0.70 -31.09
CA PRO A 342 -5.73 0.17 -32.39
C PRO A 342 -6.80 -0.73 -33.04
N GLY A 343 -7.73 -1.28 -32.26
CA GLY A 343 -8.82 -2.14 -32.73
C GLY A 343 -9.88 -1.42 -33.56
N GLN A 344 -10.58 -2.15 -34.44
CA GLN A 344 -11.61 -1.58 -35.33
C GLN A 344 -12.71 -0.83 -34.58
N ALA A 345 -13.14 -1.34 -33.42
CA ALA A 345 -14.19 -0.72 -32.60
C ALA A 345 -13.77 0.66 -32.05
N GLY A 346 -12.54 0.80 -31.54
CA GLY A 346 -12.03 2.07 -31.03
C GLY A 346 -11.86 3.12 -32.11
N LYS A 347 -11.42 2.72 -33.32
CA LYS A 347 -11.34 3.64 -34.47
C LYS A 347 -12.72 4.20 -34.86
N ALA A 348 -13.73 3.32 -34.95
CA ALA A 348 -15.08 3.73 -35.28
C ALA A 348 -15.71 4.64 -34.21
N GLN A 349 -15.42 4.39 -32.93
CA GLN A 349 -15.89 5.23 -31.83
C GLN A 349 -15.32 6.65 -31.91
N VAL A 350 -14.00 6.78 -32.11
CA VAL A 350 -13.35 8.10 -32.28
C VAL A 350 -13.87 8.81 -33.52
N ASP A 351 -14.09 8.11 -34.63
CA ASP A 351 -14.68 8.69 -35.84
C ASP A 351 -16.08 9.28 -35.59
N ASN A 352 -16.89 8.63 -34.75
CA ASN A 352 -18.20 9.15 -34.35
C ASN A 352 -18.06 10.44 -33.52
N TYR A 353 -17.17 10.46 -32.52
CA TYR A 353 -16.93 11.67 -31.72
C TYR A 353 -16.43 12.84 -32.55
N VAL A 354 -15.53 12.59 -33.52
CA VAL A 354 -15.04 13.63 -34.45
C VAL A 354 -16.17 14.19 -35.30
N ARG A 355 -17.08 13.35 -35.80
CA ARG A 355 -18.27 13.79 -36.56
C ARG A 355 -19.21 14.66 -35.72
N SER A 356 -19.32 14.37 -34.42
CA SER A 356 -20.12 15.16 -33.47
C SER A 356 -19.46 16.49 -33.05
N LEU A 357 -18.23 16.78 -33.51
CA LEU A 357 -17.48 18.00 -33.19
C LEU A 357 -17.14 18.87 -34.43
N PRO A 358 -18.12 19.29 -35.25
CA PRO A 358 -17.84 20.12 -36.42
C PRO A 358 -17.26 21.49 -36.03
N GLY A 359 -16.13 21.85 -36.63
CA GLY A 359 -15.46 23.13 -36.42
C GLY A 359 -14.57 23.21 -35.18
N TYR A 360 -14.39 22.11 -34.45
CA TYR A 360 -13.37 21.98 -33.41
C TYR A 360 -12.09 21.37 -33.97
N ARG A 361 -10.96 21.70 -33.36
CA ARG A 361 -9.68 21.05 -33.64
C ARG A 361 -9.62 19.76 -32.82
N VAL A 362 -9.66 18.61 -33.47
CA VAL A 362 -9.58 17.31 -32.80
C VAL A 362 -8.29 16.62 -33.17
N HIS A 363 -7.53 16.19 -32.16
CA HIS A 363 -6.33 15.39 -32.30
C HIS A 363 -6.60 13.98 -31.73
N ARG A 364 -6.22 12.95 -32.47
CA ARG A 364 -6.36 11.55 -32.07
C ARG A 364 -5.01 10.86 -32.15
N SER A 365 -4.65 10.11 -31.12
CA SER A 365 -3.39 9.39 -31.09
C SER A 365 -3.53 8.05 -30.37
N PRO A 366 -2.86 6.99 -30.88
CA PRO A 366 -2.80 5.72 -30.19
C PRO A 366 -1.92 5.82 -28.94
N GLU A 367 -2.24 5.00 -27.95
CA GLU A 367 -1.39 4.84 -26.78
C GLU A 367 -0.37 3.74 -27.04
N SER A 368 0.93 4.05 -26.93
CA SER A 368 1.98 3.06 -27.09
C SER A 368 3.04 3.21 -25.98
N GLY A 369 3.56 2.07 -25.50
CA GLY A 369 4.44 2.02 -24.34
C GLY A 369 3.69 1.85 -23.02
N SER A 370 4.43 1.62 -21.92
CA SER A 370 3.81 1.49 -20.59
C SER A 370 3.38 2.87 -20.05
N LYS A 371 2.27 2.90 -19.30
CA LYS A 371 1.74 4.13 -18.67
C LYS A 371 2.82 4.87 -17.86
N GLN A 372 3.62 4.12 -17.10
CA GLN A 372 4.74 4.65 -16.31
C GLN A 372 5.78 5.37 -17.17
N ILE A 373 6.21 4.79 -18.31
CA ILE A 373 7.21 5.41 -19.18
C ILE A 373 6.66 6.71 -19.80
N ARG A 374 5.37 6.72 -20.18
CA ARG A 374 4.71 7.91 -20.74
C ARG A 374 4.55 9.04 -19.73
N ALA A 375 4.50 8.72 -18.44
CA ALA A 375 4.38 9.71 -17.36
C ALA A 375 5.73 10.39 -17.00
N LEU A 376 6.88 9.79 -17.33
CA LEU A 376 8.20 10.33 -16.99
C LEU A 376 8.47 11.76 -17.52
N PRO A 377 8.08 12.15 -18.74
CA PRO A 377 8.26 13.53 -19.21
C PRO A 377 7.47 14.55 -18.39
N VAL A 378 6.26 14.19 -17.94
CA VAL A 378 5.43 15.05 -17.08
C VAL A 378 6.05 15.16 -15.69
N ALA A 379 6.55 14.06 -15.15
CA ALA A 379 7.26 14.03 -13.88
C ALA A 379 8.45 14.99 -13.86
N ALA A 380 9.26 14.97 -14.91
CA ALA A 380 10.39 15.87 -15.06
C ALA A 380 9.96 17.35 -15.04
N GLN A 381 8.79 17.70 -15.59
CA GLN A 381 8.27 19.07 -15.53
C GLN A 381 7.77 19.47 -14.14
N ILE A 382 7.16 18.55 -13.40
CA ILE A 382 6.76 18.80 -12.01
C ILE A 382 8.00 19.01 -11.12
N GLU A 383 9.04 18.19 -11.29
CA GLU A 383 10.28 18.30 -10.50
C GLU A 383 10.99 19.65 -10.67
N VAL A 384 10.96 20.22 -11.87
CA VAL A 384 11.53 21.56 -12.13
C VAL A 384 10.56 22.71 -11.81
N GLY A 385 9.38 22.42 -11.26
CA GLY A 385 8.39 23.43 -10.86
C GLY A 385 7.60 24.06 -12.01
N ASN A 386 7.53 23.39 -13.17
CA ASN A 386 6.84 23.90 -14.35
C ASN A 386 5.36 23.52 -14.43
N LEU A 387 4.80 22.77 -13.47
CA LEU A 387 3.37 22.46 -13.44
C LEU A 387 2.67 23.28 -12.36
N ALA A 388 1.60 23.97 -12.75
CA ALA A 388 0.74 24.72 -11.86
C ALA A 388 -0.74 24.34 -12.02
N LEU A 389 -1.54 24.60 -10.99
CA LEU A 389 -2.99 24.38 -10.96
C LEU A 389 -3.70 25.72 -10.71
N VAL A 390 -4.85 25.92 -11.32
CA VAL A 390 -5.78 26.97 -10.84
C VAL A 390 -6.41 26.54 -9.50
N PRO A 391 -6.84 27.47 -8.64
CA PRO A 391 -7.57 27.12 -7.43
C PRO A 391 -8.94 26.50 -7.76
N ALA A 392 -9.13 25.22 -7.46
CA ALA A 392 -10.40 24.53 -7.66
C ALA A 392 -10.61 23.40 -6.63
N ALA A 393 -11.85 22.88 -6.56
CA ALA A 393 -12.20 21.80 -5.64
C ALA A 393 -11.50 20.47 -5.98
N TRP A 394 -11.15 20.25 -7.26
CA TRP A 394 -10.49 19.03 -7.72
C TRP A 394 -9.00 18.95 -7.37
N ASN A 395 -8.38 20.03 -6.88
CA ASN A 395 -6.93 20.08 -6.62
C ASN A 395 -6.47 18.96 -5.67
N HIS A 396 -7.20 18.74 -4.59
CA HIS A 396 -6.87 17.69 -3.61
C HIS A 396 -6.87 16.30 -4.27
N ASP A 397 -7.99 15.94 -4.91
CA ASP A 397 -8.16 14.61 -5.50
C ASP A 397 -7.18 14.35 -6.66
N PHE A 398 -6.83 15.39 -7.41
CA PHE A 398 -5.83 15.30 -8.46
C PHE A 398 -4.40 15.11 -7.91
N ILE A 399 -4.04 15.87 -6.87
CA ILE A 399 -2.73 15.75 -6.21
C ILE A 399 -2.56 14.39 -5.53
N GLU A 400 -3.60 13.87 -4.87
CA GLU A 400 -3.57 12.53 -4.28
C GLU A 400 -3.39 11.45 -5.37
N GLU A 401 -4.10 11.56 -6.50
CA GLU A 401 -3.96 10.59 -7.60
C GLU A 401 -2.55 10.61 -8.21
N LEU A 402 -1.94 11.79 -8.39
CA LEU A 402 -0.53 11.91 -8.80
C LEU A 402 0.44 11.32 -7.77
N ARG A 403 0.16 11.48 -6.47
CA ARG A 403 0.99 10.94 -5.39
C ARG A 403 0.97 9.42 -5.35
N ASP A 404 -0.19 8.82 -5.64
CA ASP A 404 -0.38 7.38 -5.59
C ASP A 404 0.05 6.67 -6.90
N PHE A 405 0.10 7.38 -8.03
CA PHE A 405 0.52 6.80 -9.32
C PHE A 405 1.98 6.33 -9.31
N PRO A 406 2.31 5.11 -9.79
CA PRO A 406 1.49 4.24 -10.63
C PRO A 406 0.76 3.11 -9.87
N TYR A 407 0.73 3.16 -8.55
CA TYR A 407 0.23 2.09 -7.69
C TYR A 407 -1.16 2.38 -7.10
N GLY A 408 -1.67 3.59 -7.33
CA GLY A 408 -3.01 4.01 -6.99
C GLY A 408 -4.07 3.14 -7.64
N ARG A 409 -5.25 3.08 -7.02
CA ARG A 409 -6.40 2.36 -7.59
C ARG A 409 -6.98 3.02 -8.83
N LYS A 410 -6.63 4.28 -9.07
CA LYS A 410 -7.11 5.10 -10.18
C LYS A 410 -5.91 5.80 -10.80
N ASP A 411 -5.90 5.85 -12.12
CA ASP A 411 -4.88 6.54 -12.92
C ASP A 411 -5.50 7.38 -14.06
N ASP A 412 -6.83 7.50 -14.11
CA ASP A 412 -7.58 8.16 -15.19
C ASP A 412 -7.16 9.64 -15.40
N GLN A 413 -6.97 10.40 -14.30
CA GLN A 413 -6.54 11.81 -14.39
C GLN A 413 -5.08 11.93 -14.84
N VAL A 414 -4.24 10.96 -14.46
CA VAL A 414 -2.84 10.91 -14.88
C VAL A 414 -2.73 10.61 -16.37
N ASP A 415 -3.49 9.63 -16.86
CA ASP A 415 -3.49 9.28 -18.29
C ASP A 415 -3.99 10.44 -19.16
N ALA A 416 -5.06 11.14 -18.73
CA ALA A 416 -5.54 12.35 -19.39
C ALA A 416 -4.49 13.49 -19.39
N LEU A 417 -3.82 13.73 -18.27
CA LEU A 417 -2.74 14.73 -18.16
C LEU A 417 -1.58 14.40 -19.11
N VAL A 418 -1.10 13.16 -19.08
CA VAL A 418 0.01 12.68 -19.90
C VAL A 418 -0.32 12.80 -21.39
N ARG A 419 -1.55 12.48 -21.80
CA ARG A 419 -2.01 12.68 -23.17
C ARG A 419 -1.95 14.15 -23.58
N GLY A 420 -2.50 15.05 -22.76
CA GLY A 420 -2.50 16.49 -23.05
C GLY A 420 -1.08 17.01 -23.23
N PHE A 421 -0.17 16.60 -22.34
CA PHE A 421 1.23 16.95 -22.40
C PHE A 421 1.88 16.52 -23.71
N LEU A 422 1.78 15.23 -24.06
CA LEU A 422 2.41 14.66 -25.25
C LEU A 422 1.91 15.34 -26.52
N VAL A 423 0.60 15.54 -26.67
CA VAL A 423 0.03 16.21 -27.86
C VAL A 423 0.57 17.63 -28.02
N VAL A 424 0.61 18.42 -26.95
CA VAL A 424 1.16 19.79 -27.03
C VAL A 424 2.65 19.76 -27.38
N THR A 425 3.43 18.84 -26.81
CA THR A 425 4.86 18.72 -27.13
C THR A 425 5.11 18.31 -28.58
N GLU A 426 4.33 17.37 -29.12
CA GLU A 426 4.42 16.94 -30.52
C GLU A 426 4.05 18.06 -31.49
N MET A 427 3.00 18.82 -31.19
CA MET A 427 2.59 19.98 -31.99
C MET A 427 3.60 21.13 -31.98
N SER A 428 4.42 21.21 -30.93
CA SER A 428 5.46 22.24 -30.77
C SER A 428 6.81 21.85 -31.39
N ALA A 429 6.98 20.60 -31.84
CA ALA A 429 8.24 20.14 -32.41
C ALA A 429 8.46 20.75 -33.81
N PRO A 430 9.63 21.34 -34.12
CA PRO A 430 9.90 21.86 -35.45
C PRO A 430 9.84 20.73 -36.47
N ALA A 431 9.02 20.90 -37.51
CA ALA A 431 8.92 19.94 -38.61
C ALA A 431 10.34 19.63 -39.12
N ARG A 432 10.75 18.35 -39.06
CA ARG A 432 11.97 17.88 -39.74
C ARG A 432 11.81 18.15 -41.24
N ARG A 433 12.25 19.31 -41.72
CA ARG A 433 12.53 19.53 -43.13
C ARG A 433 13.72 18.63 -43.48
N MET A 434 13.43 17.41 -43.93
CA MET A 434 14.39 16.67 -44.73
C MET A 434 14.60 17.44 -46.03
N ALA A 435 15.64 18.25 -46.08
CA ALA A 435 16.19 18.71 -47.35
C ALA A 435 16.81 17.49 -48.03
N LEU A 436 16.04 16.81 -48.87
CA LEU A 436 16.59 15.92 -49.88
C LEU A 436 17.32 16.80 -50.90
N PRO A 437 18.65 16.68 -51.09
CA PRO A 437 19.30 17.31 -52.22
C PRO A 437 18.74 16.64 -53.47
N PHE A 438 17.97 17.40 -54.23
CA PHE A 438 17.64 17.03 -55.61
C PHE A 438 18.98 16.93 -56.34
N LEU A 439 19.39 15.70 -56.67
CA LEU A 439 20.52 15.46 -57.57
C LEU A 439 20.16 16.04 -58.93
N ALA A 440 20.66 17.25 -59.17
CA ALA A 440 20.76 17.83 -60.48
C ALA A 440 22.11 17.40 -61.09
N ARG A 441 21.99 16.80 -62.28
CA ARG A 441 23.01 16.39 -63.27
C ARG A 441 23.47 14.94 -63.20
#